data_AF-A0A1W6MTD6-F1
#
_entry.id   AF-A0A1W6MTD6-F1
#
_cell.length_a   1.000
_cell.length_b   1.000
_cell.length_c   1.000
_cell.angle_alpha   90.00
_cell.angle_beta   90.00
_cell.angle_gamma   90.00
#
_symmetry.space_group_name_H-M   'P 1'
#
loop_
_entity.id
_entity.type
_entity.pdbx_description
1 polymer ?
#
loop_
_entity_poly.entity_id
_entity_poly.type
_entity_poly.pdbx_seq_one_letter_code
_entity_poly.pdbx_strand_id
1 'polypeptide(L)'
;MEFSNQKILGILKQELAEAVERAYAHAYAILKLEDRAEPRLIEACIAEQVAALSAKLVTTRGANVVMFPGNDGRPAEPTHMISKDATASSAAQELIIATLRQRSEASIRELQAELEEYGVEVTPGNLSVILSRLNQSGTIMRSGRGLYKFAG
;
A
#
# COMPACT_ATOMS: atom_id res chain seq x y z
N MET A 1 -12.41 26.59 -10.39
CA MET A 1 -11.72 25.36 -9.95
C MET A 1 -12.59 24.09 -10.03
N GLU A 2 -13.94 24.18 -10.07
CA GLU A 2 -14.83 23.00 -10.07
C GLU A 2 -14.74 22.09 -11.32
N PHE A 3 -14.43 22.66 -12.49
CA PHE A 3 -14.28 21.89 -13.74
C PHE A 3 -13.15 20.85 -13.68
N SER A 4 -12.08 21.14 -12.93
CA SER A 4 -10.96 20.21 -12.76
C SER A 4 -11.38 19.00 -11.92
N ASN A 5 -12.16 19.24 -10.85
CA ASN A 5 -12.61 18.19 -9.94
C ASN A 5 -13.61 17.24 -10.62
N GLN A 6 -14.50 17.75 -11.48
CA GLN A 6 -15.41 16.90 -12.25
C GLN A 6 -14.67 16.00 -13.25
N LYS A 7 -13.61 16.52 -13.89
CA LYS A 7 -12.78 15.74 -14.81
C LYS A 7 -12.01 14.64 -14.06
N ILE A 8 -11.41 14.96 -12.92
CA ILE A 8 -10.71 13.99 -12.07
C ILE A 8 -11.69 12.90 -11.59
N LEU A 9 -12.89 13.28 -11.16
CA LEU A 9 -13.93 12.33 -10.74
C LEU A 9 -14.37 11.41 -11.88
N GLY A 10 -14.42 11.91 -13.11
CA GLY A 10 -14.66 11.10 -14.31
C GLY A 10 -13.57 10.05 -14.54
N ILE A 11 -12.30 10.45 -14.45
CA ILE A 11 -11.15 9.56 -14.58
C ILE A 11 -11.19 8.47 -13.51
N LEU A 12 -11.37 8.84 -12.24
CA LEU A 12 -11.41 7.88 -11.13
C LEU A 12 -12.57 6.89 -11.26
N LYS A 13 -13.74 7.33 -11.76
CA LYS A 13 -14.86 6.42 -12.03
C LYS A 13 -14.55 5.44 -13.15
N GLN A 14 -13.86 5.90 -14.19
CA GLN A 14 -13.45 5.05 -15.30
C GLN A 14 -12.41 4.02 -14.87
N GLU A 15 -11.38 4.44 -14.13
CA GLU A 15 -10.39 3.53 -13.55
C GLU A 15 -11.03 2.48 -12.65
N LEU A 16 -12.02 2.88 -11.83
CA LEU A 16 -12.78 1.96 -10.99
C LEU A 16 -13.56 0.94 -11.85
N ALA A 17 -14.21 1.37 -12.92
CA ALA A 17 -14.94 0.47 -13.82
C ALA A 17 -14.00 -0.55 -14.48
N GLU A 18 -12.85 -0.10 -15.01
CA GLU A 18 -11.86 -0.97 -15.63
C GLU A 18 -11.27 -1.99 -14.63
N ALA A 19 -11.04 -1.57 -13.38
CA ALA A 19 -10.58 -2.45 -12.32
C ALA A 19 -11.61 -3.54 -11.99
N VAL A 20 -12.90 -3.19 -11.93
CA VAL A 20 -14.00 -4.13 -11.70
C VAL A 20 -14.09 -5.14 -12.85
N GLU A 21 -14.09 -4.69 -14.11
CA GLU A 21 -14.13 -5.58 -15.28
C GLU A 21 -12.96 -6.57 -15.29
N ARG A 22 -11.74 -6.09 -14.99
CA ARG A 22 -10.56 -6.95 -14.90
C ARG A 22 -10.68 -8.01 -13.81
N ALA A 23 -11.22 -7.65 -12.65
CA ALA A 23 -11.48 -8.59 -11.55
C ALA A 23 -12.48 -9.68 -11.95
N TYR A 24 -13.57 -9.30 -12.65
CA TYR A 24 -14.53 -10.26 -13.21
C TYR A 24 -13.89 -11.23 -14.20
N ALA A 25 -13.06 -10.72 -15.13
CA ALA A 25 -12.36 -11.55 -16.10
C ALA A 25 -11.42 -12.57 -15.44
N HIS A 26 -10.70 -12.16 -14.39
CA HIS A 26 -9.83 -13.06 -13.62
C HIS A 26 -10.61 -14.13 -12.86
N ALA A 27 -11.70 -13.76 -12.18
CA ALA A 27 -12.54 -14.73 -11.46
C ALA A 27 -13.16 -15.76 -12.42
N TYR A 28 -13.63 -15.31 -13.59
CA TYR A 28 -14.11 -16.20 -14.65
C TYR A 28 -13.02 -17.16 -15.14
N ALA A 29 -11.80 -16.66 -15.37
CA ALA A 29 -10.68 -17.49 -15.82
C ALA A 29 -10.30 -18.56 -14.78
N ILE A 30 -10.24 -18.19 -13.49
CA ILE A 30 -9.94 -19.12 -12.39
C ILE A 30 -10.98 -20.23 -12.34
N LEU A 31 -12.27 -19.89 -12.31
CA LEU A 31 -13.34 -20.88 -12.21
C LEU A 31 -13.46 -21.76 -13.46
N LYS A 32 -13.12 -21.23 -14.63
CA LYS A 32 -12.99 -22.03 -15.85
C LYS A 32 -11.83 -23.02 -15.77
N LEU A 33 -10.70 -22.66 -15.16
CA LEU A 33 -9.58 -23.57 -14.92
C LEU A 33 -9.90 -24.63 -13.85
N GLU A 34 -10.78 -24.32 -12.90
CA GLU A 34 -11.24 -25.24 -11.86
C GLU A 34 -12.41 -26.14 -12.30
N ASP A 35 -12.84 -26.06 -13.56
CA ASP A 35 -14.02 -26.76 -14.13
C ASP A 35 -15.34 -26.47 -13.38
N ARG A 36 -15.44 -25.26 -12.81
CA ARG A 36 -16.58 -24.77 -12.00
C ARG A 36 -17.12 -23.44 -12.52
N ALA A 37 -17.13 -23.26 -13.84
CA ALA A 37 -17.54 -22.03 -14.51
C ALA A 37 -19.06 -21.80 -14.50
N GLU A 38 -19.67 -21.77 -13.32
CA GLU A 38 -21.05 -21.31 -13.14
C GLU A 38 -21.06 -19.81 -12.80
N PRO A 39 -21.92 -18.99 -13.44
CA PRO A 39 -22.01 -17.55 -13.19
C PRO A 39 -22.20 -17.19 -11.71
N ARG A 40 -22.98 -18.00 -10.98
CA ARG A 40 -23.24 -17.81 -9.55
C ARG A 40 -22.01 -18.02 -8.68
N LEU A 41 -21.11 -18.93 -9.09
CA LEU A 41 -19.87 -19.19 -8.38
C LEU A 41 -18.84 -18.08 -8.63
N ILE A 42 -18.89 -17.44 -9.80
CA ILE A 42 -18.05 -16.28 -10.12
C ILE A 42 -18.42 -15.09 -9.25
N GLU A 43 -19.70 -14.75 -9.17
CA GLU A 43 -20.18 -13.67 -8.32
C GLU A 43 -19.89 -13.94 -6.84
N ALA A 44 -20.08 -15.18 -6.38
CA ALA A 44 -19.75 -15.58 -5.01
C ALA A 44 -18.25 -15.47 -4.71
N CYS A 45 -17.38 -15.92 -5.63
CA CYS A 45 -15.93 -15.84 -5.49
C CYS A 45 -15.45 -14.37 -5.45
N ILE A 46 -16.01 -13.52 -6.32
CA ILE A 46 -15.72 -12.08 -6.29
C ILE A 46 -16.18 -11.45 -4.98
N ALA A 47 -17.41 -11.76 -4.53
CA ALA A 47 -17.94 -11.25 -3.27
C ALA A 47 -17.12 -11.71 -2.06
N GLU A 48 -16.66 -12.96 -2.04
CA GLU A 48 -15.79 -13.51 -0.99
C GLU A 48 -14.42 -12.83 -0.98
N GLN A 49 -13.79 -12.65 -2.14
CA GLN A 49 -12.51 -11.96 -2.25
C GLN A 49 -12.63 -10.48 -1.89
N VAL A 50 -13.71 -9.82 -2.31
CA VAL A 50 -14.00 -8.43 -1.92
C VAL A 50 -14.28 -8.35 -0.43
N ALA A 51 -15.01 -9.31 0.16
CA ALA A 51 -15.24 -9.37 1.60
C ALA A 51 -13.95 -9.63 2.37
N ALA A 52 -13.06 -10.49 1.89
CA ALA A 52 -11.75 -10.76 2.49
C ALA A 52 -10.81 -9.56 2.39
N LEU A 53 -10.77 -8.87 1.24
CA LEU A 53 -10.02 -7.64 1.06
C LEU A 53 -10.62 -6.49 1.89
N SER A 54 -11.95 -6.39 1.95
CA SER A 54 -12.66 -5.42 2.79
C SER A 54 -12.42 -5.71 4.26
N ALA A 55 -12.42 -6.97 4.69
CA ALA A 55 -12.07 -7.38 6.04
C ALA A 55 -10.62 -7.03 6.34
N LYS A 56 -9.69 -7.25 5.41
CA LYS A 56 -8.29 -6.79 5.54
C LYS A 56 -8.24 -5.27 5.68
N LEU A 57 -8.90 -4.51 4.81
CA LEU A 57 -9.00 -3.05 4.89
C LEU A 57 -9.64 -2.58 6.20
N VAL A 58 -10.67 -3.28 6.70
CA VAL A 58 -11.35 -3.00 7.96
C VAL A 58 -10.48 -3.38 9.16
N THR A 59 -9.70 -4.46 9.10
CA THR A 59 -8.70 -4.78 10.13
C THR A 59 -7.54 -3.78 10.12
N THR A 60 -7.14 -3.27 8.95
CA THR A 60 -6.22 -2.14 8.81
C THR A 60 -6.87 -0.84 9.32
N ARG A 61 -8.20 -0.71 9.23
CA ARG A 61 -8.97 0.39 9.83
C ARG A 61 -9.09 0.22 11.35
N GLY A 62 -9.21 -1.01 11.85
CA GLY A 62 -9.27 -1.37 13.27
C GLY A 62 -7.92 -1.24 14.00
N ALA A 63 -6.81 -1.46 13.30
CA ALA A 63 -5.48 -1.07 13.76
C ALA A 63 -5.27 0.46 13.79
N ASN A 64 -6.15 1.23 13.13
CA ASN A 64 -6.15 2.69 13.05
C ASN A 64 -7.29 3.36 13.84
N VAL A 65 -8.10 2.62 14.60
CA VAL A 65 -9.10 3.20 15.50
C VAL A 65 -8.60 3.10 16.93
N VAL A 66 -8.06 4.21 17.44
CA VAL A 66 -7.87 4.41 18.88
C VAL A 66 -9.25 4.38 19.53
N MET A 67 -9.61 3.23 20.09
CA MET A 67 -10.69 3.15 21.07
C MET A 67 -10.19 3.91 22.30
N PHE A 68 -10.74 5.09 22.56
CA PHE A 68 -10.53 5.77 23.84
C PHE A 68 -11.27 4.96 24.92
N PRO A 69 -10.56 4.29 25.86
CA PRO A 69 -11.27 3.69 26.98
C PRO A 69 -11.88 4.84 27.79
N GLY A 70 -13.20 4.77 27.97
CA GLY A 70 -13.89 5.55 28.99
C GLY A 70 -13.19 5.33 30.33
N ASN A 71 -12.92 6.46 30.98
CA ASN A 71 -12.17 6.57 32.22
C ASN A 71 -12.83 5.77 33.35
N ASP A 72 -12.39 4.53 33.58
CA ASP A 72 -12.54 3.83 34.86
C ASP A 72 -11.24 3.08 35.18
N GLY A 73 -10.63 3.49 36.29
CA GLY A 73 -9.23 3.22 36.60
C GLY A 73 -8.90 1.78 36.99
N ARG A 74 -7.83 1.25 36.40
CA ARG A 74 -6.84 0.34 37.03
C ARG A 74 -5.58 0.24 36.17
N PRO A 75 -4.38 0.07 36.75
CA PRO A 75 -3.12 0.23 36.02
C PRO A 75 -2.68 -1.09 35.37
N ALA A 76 -2.34 -1.04 34.09
CA ALA A 76 -1.50 -2.01 33.42
C ALA A 76 -0.62 -1.28 32.39
N GLU A 77 0.69 -1.41 32.56
CA GLU A 77 1.78 -0.92 31.69
C GLU A 77 1.77 -1.60 30.30
N PRO A 78 2.66 -1.21 29.37
CA PRO A 78 2.95 0.11 28.83
C PRO A 78 2.39 0.17 27.40
N THR A 79 1.52 1.14 27.11
CA THR A 79 1.03 1.32 25.73
C THR A 79 2.17 1.90 24.90
N HIS A 80 2.74 1.05 24.03
CA HIS A 80 3.60 1.50 22.94
C HIS A 80 2.90 2.66 22.24
N MET A 81 3.49 3.84 22.36
CA MET A 81 3.16 4.99 21.53
C MET A 81 3.47 4.56 20.09
N ILE A 82 2.46 4.08 19.36
CA ILE A 82 2.57 3.85 17.93
C ILE A 82 2.61 5.25 17.31
N SER A 83 3.85 5.70 17.14
CA SER A 83 4.20 6.95 16.47
C SER A 83 3.54 6.94 15.09
N LYS A 84 2.89 8.06 14.75
CA LYS A 84 2.31 8.37 13.43
C LYS A 84 3.31 8.16 12.26
N ASP A 85 4.60 8.01 12.57
CA ASP A 85 5.69 7.62 11.67
C ASP A 85 5.59 6.19 11.12
N ALA A 86 4.92 5.25 11.80
CA ALA A 86 4.96 3.82 11.43
C ALA A 86 4.21 3.52 10.13
N THR A 87 3.07 4.18 9.89
CA THR A 87 2.26 4.02 8.68
C THR A 87 2.87 4.72 7.47
N ALA A 88 3.40 5.94 7.65
CA ALA A 88 4.16 6.64 6.61
C ALA A 88 5.43 5.86 6.22
N SER A 89 6.09 5.21 7.19
CA SER A 89 7.28 4.39 6.94
C SER A 89 6.98 3.12 6.13
N SER A 90 5.82 2.49 6.32
CA SER A 90 5.41 1.30 5.53
C SER A 90 5.10 1.66 4.08
N ALA A 91 4.30 2.71 3.84
CA ALA A 91 3.97 3.18 2.50
C ALA A 91 5.24 3.65 1.74
N ALA A 92 6.15 4.33 2.44
CA ALA A 92 7.42 4.75 1.87
C ALA A 92 8.31 3.56 1.47
N GLN A 93 8.35 2.50 2.28
CA GLN A 93 9.11 1.28 1.95
C GLN A 93 8.60 0.62 0.67
N GLU A 94 7.27 0.47 0.56
CA GLU A 94 6.66 -0.15 -0.62
C GLU A 94 6.92 0.67 -1.89
N LEU A 95 6.76 2.00 -1.82
CA LEU A 95 7.06 2.89 -2.95
C LEU A 95 8.54 2.84 -3.33
N ILE A 96 9.48 2.91 -2.38
CA ILE A 96 10.92 2.80 -2.66
C ILE A 96 11.23 1.49 -3.39
N ILE A 97 10.67 0.37 -2.93
CA ILE A 97 10.89 -0.95 -3.57
C ILE A 97 10.28 -0.96 -4.98
N ALA A 98 9.07 -0.42 -5.16
CA ALA A 98 8.42 -0.34 -6.47
C ALA A 98 9.25 0.50 -7.45
N THR A 99 9.71 1.69 -7.03
CA THR A 99 10.56 2.56 -7.83
C THR A 99 11.87 1.87 -8.22
N LEU A 100 12.52 1.16 -7.29
CA LEU A 100 13.78 0.45 -7.56
C LEU A 100 13.62 -0.86 -8.35
N ARG A 101 12.40 -1.42 -8.42
CA ARG A 101 12.09 -2.53 -9.33
C ARG A 101 11.84 -2.04 -10.75
N GLN A 102 11.21 -0.88 -10.90
CA GLN A 102 10.95 -0.27 -12.21
C GLN A 102 12.22 0.39 -12.77
N ARG A 103 12.98 1.07 -11.92
CA ARG A 103 14.24 1.73 -12.24
C ARG A 103 15.38 0.87 -11.71
N SER A 104 16.24 0.36 -12.59
CA SER A 104 17.38 -0.50 -12.20
C SER A 104 18.26 0.11 -11.10
N GLU A 105 18.30 1.44 -10.98
CA GLU A 105 19.02 2.19 -9.95
C GLU A 105 18.34 3.56 -9.73
N ALA A 106 18.33 4.05 -8.49
CA ALA A 106 17.87 5.40 -8.16
C ALA A 106 18.69 6.03 -7.04
N SER A 107 18.81 7.36 -7.08
CA SER A 107 19.45 8.15 -6.04
C SER A 107 18.49 8.49 -4.90
N ILE A 108 19.03 8.85 -3.73
CA ILE A 108 18.24 9.30 -2.57
C ILE A 108 17.31 10.46 -2.95
N ARG A 109 17.78 11.40 -3.79
CA ARG A 109 16.99 12.56 -4.22
C ARG A 109 15.81 12.15 -5.09
N GLU A 110 16.02 11.19 -6.00
CA GLU A 110 14.95 10.68 -6.85
C GLU A 110 13.92 9.89 -6.04
N LEU A 111 14.36 9.06 -5.10
CA LEU A 111 13.47 8.35 -4.19
C LEU A 111 12.66 9.33 -3.33
N GLN A 112 13.27 10.43 -2.87
CA GLN A 112 12.56 11.46 -2.14
C GLN A 112 11.52 12.19 -3.00
N ALA A 113 11.88 12.58 -4.22
CA ALA A 113 10.97 13.26 -5.14
C ALA A 113 9.78 12.37 -5.52
N GLU A 114 10.02 11.09 -5.75
CA GLU A 114 8.97 10.12 -6.05
C GLU A 114 8.03 9.98 -4.84
N LEU A 115 8.55 9.83 -3.62
CA LEU A 115 7.71 9.77 -2.41
C LEU A 115 6.82 11.02 -2.25
N GLU A 116 7.36 12.22 -2.52
CA GLU A 116 6.61 13.47 -2.49
C GLU A 116 5.52 13.53 -3.57
N GLU A 117 5.79 13.02 -4.77
CA GLU A 117 4.81 12.95 -5.88
C GLU A 117 3.60 12.06 -5.53
N TYR A 118 3.83 10.96 -4.80
CA TYR A 118 2.76 10.10 -4.29
C TYR A 118 2.15 10.59 -2.96
N GLY A 119 2.50 11.80 -2.51
CA GLY A 119 1.93 12.41 -1.30
C GLY A 119 2.45 11.81 0.02
N VAL A 120 3.59 11.11 -0.03
CA VAL A 120 4.24 10.53 1.15
C VAL A 120 5.34 11.46 1.64
N GLU A 121 5.02 12.28 2.63
CA GLU A 121 5.99 13.17 3.28
C GLU A 121 6.91 12.37 4.22
N VAL A 122 8.17 12.20 3.81
CA VAL A 122 9.21 11.54 4.61
C VAL A 122 10.35 12.53 4.86
N THR A 123 10.68 12.75 6.13
CA THR A 123 11.84 13.58 6.46
C THR A 123 13.15 12.91 5.98
N PRO A 124 14.18 13.68 5.59
CA PRO A 124 15.45 13.12 5.13
C PRO A 124 16.10 12.13 6.11
N GLY A 125 15.93 12.37 7.42
CA GLY A 125 16.38 11.47 8.48
C GLY A 125 15.63 10.14 8.47
N ASN A 126 14.31 10.16 8.32
CA ASN A 126 13.49 8.95 8.27
C ASN A 126 13.74 8.15 6.97
N LEU A 127 13.92 8.83 5.84
CA LEU A 127 14.29 8.19 4.57
C LEU A 127 15.63 7.43 4.69
N SER A 128 16.62 8.04 5.37
CA SER A 128 17.91 7.39 5.62
C SER A 128 17.77 6.12 6.46
N VAL A 129 16.92 6.15 7.48
CA VAL A 129 16.62 4.98 8.33
C VAL A 129 15.93 3.88 7.53
N ILE A 130 14.94 4.23 6.70
CA ILE A 130 14.22 3.29 5.85
C ILE A 130 15.18 2.60 4.87
N LEU A 131 16.00 3.37 4.16
CA LEU A 131 16.97 2.83 3.20
C LEU A 131 18.02 1.95 3.91
N SER A 132 18.45 2.32 5.12
CA SER A 132 19.37 1.51 5.90
C SER A 132 18.76 0.15 6.26
N ARG A 133 17.49 0.12 6.71
CA ARG A 133 16.78 -1.13 7.04
C ARG A 133 16.57 -2.02 5.82
N LEU A 134 16.14 -1.44 4.70
CA LEU A 134 15.93 -2.17 3.44
C LEU A 134 17.24 -2.76 2.88
N ASN A 135 18.36 -2.07 3.09
CA ASN A 135 19.68 -2.56 2.71
C ASN A 135 20.15 -3.68 3.65
N GLN A 136 19.87 -3.58 4.95
CA GLN A 136 20.19 -4.64 5.93
C GLN A 136 19.34 -5.90 5.73
N SER A 137 18.08 -5.77 5.31
CA SER A 137 17.22 -6.91 4.97
C SER A 137 17.55 -7.56 3.63
N GLY A 138 18.51 -7.02 2.87
CA GLY A 138 18.87 -7.52 1.54
C GLY A 138 17.80 -7.27 0.47
N THR A 139 16.84 -6.37 0.73
CA THR A 139 15.77 -6.03 -0.23
C THR A 139 16.28 -5.07 -1.31
N ILE A 140 17.17 -4.16 -0.92
CA ILE A 140 17.87 -3.24 -1.82
C ILE A 140 19.37 -3.36 -1.56
N MET A 141 20.18 -2.92 -2.51
CA MET A 141 21.63 -2.86 -2.38
C MET A 141 22.12 -1.47 -2.71
N ARG A 142 23.03 -0.96 -1.90
CA ARG A 142 23.75 0.27 -2.20
C ARG A 142 24.80 0.01 -3.29
N SER A 143 24.60 0.58 -4.47
CA SER A 143 25.51 0.46 -5.62
C SER A 143 26.57 1.55 -5.66
N GLY A 144 26.33 2.69 -5.00
CA GLY A 144 27.24 3.84 -5.00
C GLY A 144 26.95 4.86 -3.89
N ARG A 145 27.63 6.02 -3.94
CA ARG A 145 27.41 7.09 -2.96
C ARG A 145 26.02 7.70 -3.15
N GLY A 146 25.07 7.23 -2.36
CA GLY A 146 23.69 7.72 -2.40
C GLY A 146 22.85 7.11 -3.52
N LEU A 147 23.30 5.99 -4.10
CA LEU A 147 22.61 5.22 -5.12
C LEU A 147 22.22 3.86 -4.56
N TYR A 148 20.99 3.46 -4.86
CA TYR A 148 20.40 2.20 -4.44
C TYR A 148 19.79 1.50 -5.65
N LYS A 149 19.82 0.17 -5.63
CA LYS A 149 19.16 -0.69 -6.60
C LYS A 149 18.42 -1.81 -5.91
N PHE A 150 17.45 -2.40 -6.58
CA PHE A 150 16.79 -3.60 -6.06
C PHE A 150 17.80 -4.77 -6.04
N ALA A 151 17.76 -5.58 -4.97
CA ALA A 151 18.73 -6.66 -4.75
C ALA A 151 18.20 -8.06 -5.09
N GLY A 152 16.96 -8.16 -5.57
CA GLY A 152 16.34 -9.44 -5.94
C GLY A 152 16.87 -10.04 -7.23
#